data_AF-A0A6T8AT66-F1
#
_entry.id   AF-A0A6T8AT66-F1
#
_cell.length_a   1.000
_cell.length_b   1.000
_cell.length_c   1.000
_cell.angle_alpha   90.00
_cell.angle_beta   90.00
_cell.angle_gamma   90.00
#
_symmetry.space_group_name_H-M   'P 1'
#
loop_
_entity.id
_entity.type
_entity.pdbx_description
1 polymer ?
#
loop_
_entity_poly.entity_id
_entity_poly.type
_entity_poly.pdbx_seq_one_letter_code
_entity_poly.pdbx_strand_id
1 'polypeptide(L)'
;MAVAGKELHTAEVAYAAIDQVDKLLYMCHIKELPTVEAREAELLLFRRRQVEAVQVLVQGGWVYRAIKLLIRVFQWEKAFELARSQQTHIDTILYYRQKYLAMLGNHEESIPKLAQASQQMGPLNEQTIRAKIEVEKERERERGGARSASN
;
A
#
# COMPACT_ATOMS: atom_id res chain seq x y z
N MET A 1 7.50 7.65 -22.65
CA MET A 1 6.30 8.37 -23.11
C MET A 1 4.99 7.60 -22.88
N ALA A 2 4.90 6.28 -23.10
CA ALA A 2 3.66 5.50 -22.86
C ALA A 2 3.20 5.43 -21.40
N VAL A 3 4.10 5.10 -20.46
CA VAL A 3 3.78 5.07 -19.02
C VAL A 3 3.28 6.44 -18.54
N ALA A 4 3.80 7.53 -19.13
CA ALA A 4 3.41 8.91 -18.82
C ALA A 4 1.94 9.20 -19.19
N GLY A 5 1.48 8.68 -20.33
CA GLY A 5 0.13 8.86 -20.87
C GLY A 5 -0.94 7.89 -20.37
N LYS A 6 -0.67 7.10 -19.33
CA LYS A 6 -1.57 6.05 -18.79
C LYS A 6 -1.90 4.91 -19.79
N GLU A 7 -1.17 4.81 -20.89
CA GLU A 7 -1.30 3.76 -21.91
C GLU A 7 -0.60 2.46 -21.45
N LEU A 8 -1.24 1.75 -20.52
CA LEU A 8 -0.72 0.51 -19.91
C LEU A 8 -0.49 -0.60 -20.94
N HIS A 9 -1.33 -0.70 -21.96
CA HIS A 9 -1.21 -1.72 -23.01
C HIS A 9 0.00 -1.46 -23.91
N THR A 10 0.23 -0.21 -24.32
CA THR A 10 1.42 0.15 -25.12
C THR A 10 2.70 -0.02 -24.30
N ALA A 11 2.67 0.27 -23.00
CA ALA A 11 3.82 0.04 -22.12
C ALA A 11 4.14 -1.46 -22.00
N GLU A 12 3.13 -2.32 -21.85
CA GLU A 12 3.29 -3.78 -21.80
C GLU A 12 3.94 -4.32 -23.07
N VAL A 13 3.40 -3.99 -24.25
CA VAL A 13 3.95 -4.43 -25.54
C VAL A 13 5.40 -3.95 -25.71
N ALA A 14 5.68 -2.70 -25.32
CA ALA A 14 7.03 -2.18 -25.38
C ALA A 14 7.99 -2.92 -24.42
N TYR A 15 7.57 -3.21 -23.18
CA TYR A 15 8.41 -3.94 -22.22
C TYR A 15 8.62 -5.41 -22.57
N ALA A 16 7.62 -6.05 -23.18
CA ALA A 16 7.75 -7.38 -23.76
C ALA A 16 8.74 -7.38 -24.94
N ALA A 17 8.71 -6.36 -25.79
CA ALA A 17 9.62 -6.25 -26.94
C ALA A 17 11.10 -6.00 -26.56
N ILE A 18 11.38 -5.48 -25.36
CA ILE A 18 12.74 -5.23 -24.85
C ILE A 18 13.17 -6.22 -23.76
N ASP A 19 12.46 -7.34 -23.60
CA ASP A 19 12.72 -8.41 -22.62
C ASP A 19 12.88 -7.92 -21.17
N GLN A 20 12.16 -6.85 -20.80
CA GLN A 20 12.15 -6.32 -19.43
C GLN A 20 11.04 -6.99 -18.61
N VAL A 21 11.24 -8.26 -18.29
CA VAL A 21 10.25 -9.14 -17.63
C VAL A 21 9.74 -8.55 -16.32
N ASP A 22 10.61 -8.00 -15.47
CA ASP A 22 10.20 -7.42 -14.18
C ASP A 22 9.21 -6.26 -14.35
N LYS A 23 9.46 -5.39 -15.34
CA LYS A 23 8.62 -4.23 -15.63
C LYS A 23 7.30 -4.68 -16.26
N LEU A 24 7.34 -5.71 -17.12
CA LEU A 24 6.15 -6.32 -17.69
C LEU A 24 5.24 -6.89 -16.60
N LEU A 25 5.79 -7.72 -15.70
CA LEU A 25 5.06 -8.28 -14.56
C LEU A 25 4.45 -7.19 -13.68
N TYR A 26 5.19 -6.10 -13.44
CA TYR A 26 4.65 -4.96 -12.71
C TYR A 26 3.48 -4.27 -13.45
N MET A 27 3.56 -4.11 -14.78
CA MET A 27 2.45 -3.56 -15.56
C MET A 27 1.21 -4.46 -15.53
N CYS A 28 1.39 -5.78 -15.60
CA CYS A 28 0.29 -6.74 -15.46
C CYS A 28 -0.35 -6.64 -14.07
N HIS A 29 0.46 -6.55 -13.01
CA HIS A 29 -0.03 -6.37 -11.65
C HIS A 29 -0.86 -5.09 -11.49
N ILE A 30 -0.45 -3.98 -12.11
CA ILE A 30 -1.25 -2.74 -12.08
C ILE A 30 -2.63 -2.99 -12.69
N LYS A 31 -2.73 -3.70 -13.82
CA LYS A 31 -4.02 -3.95 -14.50
C LYS A 31 -4.99 -4.78 -13.65
N GLU A 32 -4.47 -5.71 -12.86
CA GLU A 32 -5.27 -6.56 -11.97
C GLU A 32 -5.89 -5.79 -10.79
N LEU A 33 -5.41 -4.57 -10.50
CA LEU A 33 -5.95 -3.81 -9.38
C LEU A 33 -7.40 -3.37 -9.64
N PRO A 34 -8.27 -3.47 -8.62
CA PRO A 34 -9.70 -3.30 -8.82
C PRO A 34 -10.10 -1.81 -8.95
N THR A 35 -9.37 -0.89 -8.31
CA THR A 35 -9.71 0.54 -8.26
C THR A 35 -8.78 1.40 -9.11
N VAL A 36 -9.30 2.45 -9.73
CA VAL A 36 -8.53 3.38 -10.57
C VAL A 36 -7.47 4.11 -9.75
N GLU A 37 -7.81 4.50 -8.52
CA GLU A 37 -6.88 5.18 -7.60
C GLU A 37 -5.71 4.25 -7.21
N ALA A 38 -5.96 2.95 -7.01
CA ALA A 38 -4.88 2.00 -6.74
C ALA A 38 -3.97 1.80 -7.96
N ARG A 39 -4.54 1.75 -9.18
CA ARG A 39 -3.75 1.69 -10.42
C ARG A 39 -2.86 2.92 -10.58
N GLU A 40 -3.43 4.10 -10.36
CA GLU A 40 -2.71 5.37 -10.46
C GLU A 40 -1.61 5.48 -9.40
N ALA A 41 -1.88 5.03 -8.17
CA ALA A 41 -0.87 5.01 -7.11
C ALA A 41 0.31 4.08 -7.42
N GLU A 42 0.07 2.87 -7.93
CA GLU A 42 1.16 1.98 -8.34
C GLU A 42 1.92 2.53 -9.56
N LEU A 43 1.23 3.16 -10.52
CA LEU A 43 1.90 3.81 -11.65
C LEU A 43 2.80 4.96 -11.19
N LEU A 44 2.37 5.75 -10.22
CA LEU A 44 3.17 6.80 -9.60
C LEU A 44 4.37 6.21 -8.84
N LEU A 45 4.17 5.09 -8.15
CA LEU A 45 5.25 4.37 -7.46
C LEU A 45 6.30 3.84 -8.46
N PHE A 46 5.87 3.29 -9.60
CA PHE A 46 6.76 2.89 -10.70
C PHE A 46 7.61 4.05 -11.21
N ARG A 47 7.03 5.26 -11.27
CA ARG A 47 7.74 6.49 -11.63
C ARG A 47 8.55 7.09 -10.47
N ARG A 48 8.68 6.39 -9.34
CA ARG A 48 9.36 6.85 -8.11
C ARG A 48 8.73 8.10 -7.46
N ARG A 49 7.46 8.39 -7.75
CA ARG A 49 6.69 9.52 -7.19
C ARG A 49 5.88 9.06 -5.98
N GLN A 50 6.57 8.62 -4.93
CA GLN A 50 5.95 8.01 -3.76
C GLN A 50 4.97 8.94 -3.03
N VAL A 51 5.33 10.22 -2.87
CA VAL A 51 4.51 11.20 -2.13
C VAL A 51 3.15 11.37 -2.82
N GLU A 52 3.15 11.48 -4.14
CA GLU A 52 1.92 11.63 -4.92
C GLU A 52 1.09 10.36 -4.94
N ALA A 53 1.72 9.18 -5.00
CA ALA A 53 1.03 7.90 -4.90
C ALA A 53 0.22 7.80 -3.59
N VAL A 54 0.81 8.25 -2.48
CA VAL A 54 0.15 8.28 -1.17
C VAL A 54 -0.99 9.31 -1.18
N GLN A 55 -0.77 10.50 -1.74
CA GLN A 55 -1.82 11.54 -1.82
C GLN A 55 -3.04 11.06 -2.61
N VAL A 56 -2.86 10.40 -3.76
CA VAL A 56 -3.95 9.84 -4.56
C VAL A 56 -4.78 8.85 -3.76
N LEU A 57 -4.12 7.95 -3.01
CA LEU A 57 -4.82 6.97 -2.17
C LEU A 57 -5.59 7.63 -1.03
N VAL A 58 -4.98 8.62 -0.37
CA VAL A 58 -5.61 9.35 0.75
C VAL A 58 -6.83 10.15 0.26
N GLN A 59 -6.71 10.86 -0.87
CA GLN A 59 -7.83 11.59 -1.48
C GLN A 59 -8.95 10.66 -1.93
N GLY A 60 -8.61 9.44 -2.39
CA GLY A 60 -9.59 8.40 -2.74
C GLY A 60 -10.28 7.74 -1.53
N GLY A 61 -9.85 8.06 -0.31
CA GLY A 61 -10.34 7.45 0.93
C GLY A 61 -9.71 6.08 1.24
N TRP A 62 -8.65 5.69 0.54
CA TRP A 62 -7.98 4.40 0.64
C TRP A 62 -6.80 4.44 1.64
N VAL A 63 -7.11 4.82 2.88
CA VAL A 63 -6.09 5.05 3.93
C VAL A 63 -5.30 3.78 4.26
N TYR A 64 -5.98 2.64 4.43
CA TYR A 64 -5.31 1.36 4.68
C TYR A 64 -4.30 1.02 3.57
N ARG A 65 -4.69 1.22 2.31
CA ARG A 65 -3.81 0.93 1.16
C ARG A 65 -2.62 1.89 1.09
N ALA A 66 -2.82 3.16 1.42
CA ALA A 66 -1.73 4.14 1.55
C ALA A 66 -0.72 3.72 2.63
N ILE A 67 -1.20 3.29 3.80
CA ILE A 67 -0.36 2.78 4.89
C ILE A 67 0.40 1.52 4.44
N LYS A 68 -0.29 0.57 3.81
CA LYS A 68 0.32 -0.65 3.30
C LYS A 68 1.41 -0.37 2.24
N LEU A 69 1.19 0.62 1.38
CA LEU A 69 2.19 1.08 0.42
C LEU A 69 3.44 1.62 1.13
N LEU A 70 3.27 2.44 2.16
CA LEU A 70 4.38 2.97 2.96
C LEU A 70 5.15 1.85 3.68
N ILE A 71 4.46 0.85 4.22
CA ILE A 71 5.07 -0.34 4.83
C ILE A 71 5.92 -1.11 3.82
N ARG A 72 5.42 -1.33 2.60
CA ARG A 72 6.14 -2.05 1.52
C ARG A 72 7.43 -1.33 1.09
N VAL A 73 7.45 0.00 1.19
CA VAL A 73 8.62 0.83 0.87
C VAL A 73 9.48 1.12 2.13
N PHE A 74 9.21 0.44 3.25
CA PHE A 74 9.91 0.59 4.52
C PHE A 74 9.88 2.01 5.12
N GLN A 75 8.90 2.84 4.73
CA GLN A 75 8.70 4.19 5.25
C GLN A 75 7.80 4.17 6.49
N TRP A 76 8.25 3.50 7.56
CA TRP A 76 7.47 3.26 8.77
C TRP A 76 7.05 4.53 9.51
N GLU A 77 7.93 5.52 9.60
CA GLU A 77 7.61 6.79 10.29
C GLU A 77 6.49 7.56 9.58
N LYS A 78 6.56 7.65 8.25
CA LYS A 78 5.51 8.28 7.44
C LYS A 78 4.20 7.52 7.52
N ALA A 79 4.26 6.19 7.58
CA ALA A 79 3.07 5.36 7.79
C ALA A 79 2.41 5.70 9.12
N PHE A 80 3.21 5.82 10.19
CA PHE A 80 2.73 6.16 11.52
C PHE A 80 2.13 7.57 11.58
N GLU A 81 2.77 8.55 10.96
CA GLU A 81 2.25 9.92 10.89
C GLU A 81 0.93 10.01 10.12
N LEU A 82 0.81 9.26 9.03
CA LEU A 82 -0.44 9.17 8.27
C LEU A 82 -1.55 8.47 9.08
N ALA A 83 -1.22 7.39 9.77
CA ALA A 83 -2.16 6.69 10.65
C ALA A 83 -2.64 7.57 11.81
N ARG A 84 -1.73 8.37 12.38
CA ARG A 84 -2.05 9.32 13.45
C ARG A 84 -2.94 10.46 12.97
N SER A 85 -2.68 11.02 11.79
CA SER A 85 -3.49 12.12 11.25
C SER A 85 -4.91 11.67 10.89
N GLN A 86 -5.06 10.44 10.41
CA GLN A 86 -6.36 9.82 10.10
C GLN A 86 -6.98 9.07 11.29
N GLN A 87 -6.29 9.02 12.44
CA GLN A 87 -6.69 8.30 13.66
C GLN A 87 -7.08 6.83 13.42
N THR A 88 -6.38 6.14 12.52
CA THR A 88 -6.74 4.78 12.09
C THR A 88 -5.51 3.92 11.80
N HIS A 89 -5.66 2.59 11.89
CA HIS A 89 -4.65 1.57 11.52
C HIS A 89 -3.27 1.66 12.22
N ILE A 90 -3.17 2.34 13.36
CA ILE A 90 -1.92 2.36 14.15
C ILE A 90 -1.54 0.95 14.61
N ASP A 91 -2.53 0.19 15.08
CA ASP A 91 -2.42 -1.23 15.45
C ASP A 91 -1.82 -2.08 14.32
N THR A 92 -2.24 -1.81 13.09
CA THR A 92 -1.85 -2.54 11.90
C THR A 92 -0.38 -2.29 11.56
N ILE A 93 0.09 -1.05 11.72
CA ILE A 93 1.51 -0.70 11.50
C ILE A 93 2.38 -1.41 12.53
N LEU A 94 1.98 -1.37 13.80
CA LEU A 94 2.71 -2.05 14.88
C LEU A 94 2.75 -3.56 14.66
N TYR A 95 1.65 -4.17 14.22
CA TYR A 95 1.59 -5.59 13.88
C TYR A 95 2.59 -5.97 12.77
N TYR A 96 2.58 -5.23 11.66
CA TYR A 96 3.52 -5.49 10.56
C TYR A 96 4.97 -5.25 10.96
N ARG A 97 5.21 -4.25 11.82
CA ARG A 97 6.55 -3.93 12.32
C ARG A 97 7.09 -5.02 13.25
N GLN A 98 6.29 -5.51 14.19
CA GLN A 98 6.67 -6.63 15.06
C GLN A 98 7.00 -7.88 14.23
N LYS A 99 6.17 -8.20 13.22
CA LYS A 99 6.43 -9.31 12.32
C LYS A 99 7.72 -9.13 11.52
N TYR A 100 8.00 -7.91 11.06
CA TYR A 100 9.23 -7.58 10.34
C TYR A 100 10.47 -7.76 11.22
N LEU A 101 10.45 -7.25 12.46
CA LEU A 101 11.55 -7.41 13.42
C LEU A 101 11.77 -8.87 13.81
N ALA A 102 10.69 -9.64 13.98
CA ALA A 102 10.78 -11.07 14.23
C ALA A 102 11.46 -11.81 13.08
N MET A 103 11.12 -11.46 11.84
CA MET A 103 11.74 -12.04 10.64
C MET A 103 13.23 -11.71 10.50
N LEU A 104 13.68 -10.54 10.97
CA LEU A 104 15.11 -10.19 10.99
C LEU A 104 15.91 -10.84 12.14
N GLY A 105 15.27 -11.58 13.04
CA GLY A 105 15.96 -12.22 14.17
C GLY A 105 15.64 -11.60 15.53
N ASN A 106 14.40 -11.13 15.75
CA ASN A 106 13.92 -10.53 16.99
C ASN A 106 14.75 -9.32 17.46
N HIS A 107 15.10 -8.43 16.52
CA HIS A 107 15.73 -7.17 16.88
C HIS A 107 14.78 -6.25 17.66
N GLU A 108 15.36 -5.41 18.51
CA GLU A 108 14.62 -4.37 19.23
C GLU A 108 14.10 -3.28 18.27
N GLU A 109 13.08 -2.56 18.72
CA GLU A 109 12.50 -1.48 17.93
C GLU A 109 13.46 -0.30 17.82
N SER A 110 14.00 -0.09 16.62
CA SER A 110 14.90 1.03 16.34
C SER A 110 14.19 2.38 16.21
N ILE A 111 12.86 2.41 16.04
CA ILE A 111 12.11 3.67 15.79
C ILE A 111 11.42 4.12 17.09
N PRO A 112 11.85 5.24 17.72
CA PRO A 112 11.33 5.66 19.03
C PRO A 112 9.81 5.91 19.04
N LYS A 113 9.27 6.49 17.97
CA LYS A 113 7.83 6.77 17.83
C LYS A 113 6.99 5.49 17.88
N LEU A 114 7.46 4.41 17.25
CA LEU A 114 6.76 3.12 17.24
C LEU A 114 6.90 2.39 18.58
N ALA A 115 8.06 2.50 19.23
CA ALA A 115 8.27 1.94 20.57
C ALA A 115 7.34 2.58 21.61
N GLN A 116 7.17 3.90 21.57
CA GLN A 116 6.22 4.59 22.46
C GLN A 116 4.77 4.18 22.16
N ALA A 117 4.41 4.08 20.88
CA ALA A 117 3.06 3.68 20.48
C ALA A 117 2.73 2.23 20.88
N SER A 118 3.68 1.30 20.79
CA SER A 118 3.48 -0.07 21.23
C SER A 118 3.32 -0.18 22.75
N GLN A 119 4.09 0.59 23.53
CA GLN A 119 3.94 0.64 24.99
C GLN A 119 2.58 1.20 25.42
N GLN A 120 2.10 2.26 24.76
CA GLN A 120 0.80 2.87 25.09
C GLN A 120 -0.38 1.99 24.72
N MET A 121 -0.30 1.24 23.62
CA MET A 121 -1.40 0.42 23.11
C MET A 121 -1.51 -0.94 23.82
N GLY A 122 -0.40 -1.44 24.38
CA GLY A 122 -0.36 -2.74 25.04
C GLY A 122 -0.39 -3.92 24.04
N PRO A 123 -0.82 -5.12 24.48
CA PRO A 123 -0.76 -6.32 23.65
C PRO A 123 -1.70 -6.22 22.44
N LEU A 124 -1.13 -6.40 21.25
CA LEU A 124 -1.88 -6.36 19.99
C LEU A 124 -2.72 -7.63 19.83
N ASN A 125 -4.02 -7.48 19.61
CA ASN A 125 -4.89 -8.59 19.28
C ASN A 125 -4.84 -8.87 17.76
N GLU A 126 -3.99 -9.81 17.35
CA GLU A 126 -3.79 -10.16 15.94
C GLU A 126 -5.09 -10.51 15.20
N GLN A 127 -6.05 -11.18 15.88
CA GLN A 127 -7.29 -11.60 15.24
C GLN A 127 -8.13 -10.38 14.83
N THR A 128 -8.23 -9.39 15.70
CA THR A 128 -8.97 -8.15 15.42
C THR A 128 -8.31 -7.35 14.30
N ILE A 129 -6.98 -7.30 14.27
CA ILE A 129 -6.22 -6.60 13.22
C ILE A 129 -6.43 -7.29 11.87
N ARG A 130 -6.34 -8.62 11.83
CA ARG A 130 -6.60 -9.40 10.60
C ARG A 130 -8.03 -9.21 10.11
N ALA A 131 -9.02 -9.22 11.00
CA ALA A 131 -10.41 -8.96 10.64
C ALA A 131 -10.60 -7.57 10.03
N LYS A 132 -10.03 -6.52 10.66
CA LYS A 132 -10.06 -5.14 10.11
C LYS A 132 -9.41 -5.06 8.72
N ILE A 133 -8.29 -5.75 8.53
CA ILE A 133 -7.59 -5.81 7.23
C ILE A 133 -8.46 -6.46 6.16
N GLU A 134 -9.14 -7.56 6.48
CA GLU A 134 -10.02 -8.22 5.51
C GLU A 134 -11.21 -7.35 5.14
N VAL A 135 -11.84 -6.66 6.11
CA VAL A 135 -12.92 -5.70 5.84
C VAL A 135 -12.46 -4.59 4.89
N GLU A 136 -11.28 -4.00 5.10
CA GLU A 136 -10.74 -2.97 4.19
C GLU A 136 -10.46 -3.51 2.79
N LYS A 137 -9.99 -4.77 2.68
CA LYS A 137 -9.77 -5.42 1.37
C LYS A 137 -11.08 -5.78 0.66
N GLU A 138 -12.10 -6.19 1.40
CA GLU A 138 -13.43 -6.46 0.86
C GLU A 138 -14.06 -5.16 0.34
N ARG A 139 -14.01 -4.10 1.15
CA ARG A 139 -14.44 -2.76 0.75
C ARG A 139 -13.74 -2.27 -0.53
N GLU A 140 -12.44 -2.55 -0.66
CA GLU A 140 -11.70 -2.23 -1.89
C GLU A 140 -12.18 -3.04 -3.10
N ARG A 141 -12.42 -4.35 -2.92
CA ARG A 141 -12.93 -5.24 -3.97
C ARG A 141 -14.33 -4.84 -4.43
N GLU A 142 -15.23 -4.56 -3.50
CA GLU A 142 -16.60 -4.15 -3.78
C GLU A 142 -16.66 -2.84 -4.59
N ARG A 143 -15.92 -1.82 -4.15
CA ARG A 143 -15.94 -0.51 -4.83
C ARG A 143 -15.24 -0.55 -6.19
N GLY A 144 -14.21 -1.37 -6.33
CA GLY A 144 -13.55 -1.58 -7.63
C GLY A 144 -14.43 -2.33 -8.63
N GLY A 145 -15.17 -3.35 -8.17
CA GLY A 145 -16.16 -4.05 -8.99
C GLY A 145 -17.36 -3.16 -9.37
N ALA A 146 -17.86 -2.35 -8.43
CA ALA A 146 -19.00 -1.46 -8.66
C ALA A 146 -18.71 -0.38 -9.73
N ARG A 147 -17.47 0.12 -9.82
CA ARG A 147 -17.06 1.10 -10.84
C ARG A 147 -16.71 0.48 -12.18
N SER A 148 -16.32 -0.80 -12.24
CA SER A 148 -16.08 -1.48 -13.53
C SER A 148 -17.36 -1.93 -14.20
N ALA A 149 -18.46 -2.06 -13.46
CA ALA A 149 -19.78 -2.42 -13.97
C ALA A 149 -20.61 -1.21 -14.46
N SER A 150 -20.15 0.02 -14.20
CA SER A 150 -20.86 1.25 -14.57
C SER A 150 -20.27 1.99 -15.79
N ASN A 151 -19.34 1.36 -16.52
CA ASN A 151 -18.66 1.93 -17.70
C ASN A 151 -18.82 1.01 -18.92
#